data_AF-A0A2M4AMM0-F1
#
_entry.id   AF-A0A2M4AMM0-F1
#
_cell.length_a   1.000
_cell.length_b   1.000
_cell.length_c   1.000
_cell.angle_alpha   90.00
_cell.angle_beta   90.00
_cell.angle_gamma   90.00
#
_symmetry.space_group_name_H-M   'P 1'
#
loop_
_entity.id
_entity.type
_entity.pdbx_description
1 polymer ?
#
loop_
_entity_poly.entity_id
_entity_poly.type
_entity_poly.pdbx_seq_one_letter_code
_entity_poly.pdbx_strand_id
1 'polypeptide(L)'
;VPSPSLSSSSPSSPSPSLLLSAASLFTPEEEIAMGPACWLWDYLRRSGQGGFFLPLSGGVDSSSTAIIVYSMCRLVVRAIEEGQQQVREDCGKILAEPGYVPTSAADLCKRLLFTCYMGTENSSRETRHRAAQLAAQINCHHMDLNIDGAVSALLGIFQLATGMRPRFRAAGGCARQNLALQNIQARTRMVLAYLFAQLMLWVNGRPGGLLVLGSANVDEALRGYMTKYDCSSADVNPIGGISKQDLRLFLAYAQREFGLPVVAEIVAAPPTAELEPLVDGALAQTDEQDMGLTYAELSQFGRLRKQELCGPFSMFRKLAGAASRPPGHRDPKEIADKVKHFFRCYAINRHKMTVLTPSYHAESYSPDDNRFDHRPFLYRVNWAWQFAAIDAELQQFTAAHHHDQPPDDRQTVDAEQQQQQQRRPQSEAATRAHLFGIATAMLQEGGMDATQHHHRSSKAASSAPYKDRQTDHSERTSACNCGSGNGGGGGGDDDESDGGCQLPPASSTPPAQLHRGSSHIFRSERDDGPIHGSSIGTTTIGGSLTKSQSTGAGGYGRVHCSVMGKIKDRPGVPV
;
A
#
# COMPACT_ATOMS: atom_id res chain seq x y z
N VAL A 1 23.89 74.94 -44.56
CA VAL A 1 23.11 75.89 -43.73
C VAL A 1 22.40 75.06 -42.65
N PRO A 2 22.38 75.48 -41.37
CA PRO A 2 22.68 74.55 -40.27
C PRO A 2 21.49 73.80 -39.65
N SER A 3 21.83 72.85 -38.77
CA SER A 3 20.96 71.98 -38.00
C SER A 3 20.08 72.71 -36.96
N PRO A 4 18.92 72.14 -36.60
CA PRO A 4 18.28 72.35 -35.31
C PRO A 4 18.22 71.06 -34.46
N SER A 5 18.53 71.22 -33.17
CA SER A 5 18.23 70.38 -31.98
C SER A 5 17.49 69.03 -32.15
N LEU A 6 18.10 67.96 -31.64
CA LEU A 6 17.39 66.77 -31.15
C LEU A 6 16.59 67.12 -29.88
N SER A 7 15.30 66.85 -29.86
CA SER A 7 14.44 66.83 -28.66
C SER A 7 13.92 65.42 -28.42
N SER A 8 13.94 64.99 -27.15
CA SER A 8 13.70 63.59 -26.78
C SER A 8 12.21 63.27 -26.56
N SER A 9 11.65 62.39 -27.38
CA SER A 9 10.44 61.62 -27.04
C SER A 9 10.40 60.29 -27.80
N SER A 10 10.87 59.22 -27.16
CA SER A 10 10.67 57.85 -27.64
C SER A 10 9.19 57.44 -27.51
N PRO A 11 8.52 56.93 -28.55
CA PRO A 11 7.13 56.51 -28.46
C PRO A 11 7.01 55.29 -27.53
N SER A 12 6.15 55.38 -26.52
CA SER A 12 5.87 54.28 -25.61
C SER A 12 5.08 53.18 -26.32
N SER A 13 5.72 52.03 -26.55
CA SER A 13 5.01 50.81 -26.94
C SER A 13 3.96 50.46 -25.87
N PRO A 14 2.70 50.13 -26.25
CA PRO A 14 1.68 49.78 -25.28
C PRO A 14 2.07 48.48 -24.56
N SER A 15 2.32 48.57 -23.25
CA SER A 15 2.58 47.40 -22.42
C SER A 15 1.40 46.43 -22.49
N PRO A 16 1.63 45.10 -22.61
CA PRO A 16 0.57 44.10 -22.59
C PRO A 16 0.06 43.86 -21.17
N SER A 17 -0.32 44.92 -20.47
CA SER A 17 -1.01 44.86 -19.17
C SER A 17 -2.49 44.50 -19.38
N LEU A 18 -2.73 43.37 -20.02
CA LEU A 18 -3.98 42.65 -19.87
C LEU A 18 -4.05 42.19 -18.42
N LEU A 19 -4.82 42.92 -17.63
CA LEU A 19 -5.16 42.54 -16.27
C LEU A 19 -5.92 41.20 -16.33
N LEU A 20 -5.20 40.10 -16.14
CA LEU A 20 -5.82 38.96 -15.49
C LEU A 20 -6.32 39.48 -14.14
N SER A 21 -7.65 39.57 -14.02
CA SER A 21 -8.31 39.46 -12.72
C SER A 21 -7.67 38.29 -11.99
N ALA A 22 -7.36 38.45 -10.70
CA ALA A 22 -6.65 37.45 -9.92
C ALA A 22 -7.50 36.20 -9.76
N ALA A 23 -7.44 35.31 -10.76
CA ALA A 23 -8.02 33.99 -10.73
C ALA A 23 -7.35 33.25 -9.56
N SER A 24 -8.10 33.02 -8.49
CA SER A 24 -7.62 32.25 -7.36
C SER A 24 -7.29 30.86 -7.86
N LEU A 25 -5.99 30.55 -7.95
CA LEU A 25 -5.54 29.19 -8.18
C LEU A 25 -5.97 28.35 -6.97
N PHE A 26 -6.45 27.15 -7.24
CA PHE A 26 -6.83 26.20 -6.21
C PHE A 26 -5.59 25.74 -5.43
N THR A 27 -5.75 25.41 -4.15
CA THR A 27 -4.69 24.72 -3.41
C THR A 27 -4.55 23.26 -3.91
N PRO A 28 -3.40 22.59 -3.69
CA PRO A 28 -3.25 21.18 -4.09
C PRO A 28 -4.34 20.27 -3.49
N GLU A 29 -4.79 20.56 -2.27
CA GLU A 29 -5.87 19.84 -1.60
C GLU A 29 -7.23 20.07 -2.29
N GLU A 30 -7.49 21.28 -2.79
CA GLU A 30 -8.67 21.62 -3.57
C GLU A 30 -8.65 20.97 -4.97
N GLU A 31 -7.48 20.93 -5.63
CA GLU A 31 -7.31 20.20 -6.90
C GLU A 31 -7.55 18.69 -6.73
N ILE A 32 -7.08 18.09 -5.62
CA ILE A 32 -7.35 16.69 -5.26
C ILE A 32 -8.83 16.48 -4.89
N ALA A 33 -9.47 17.47 -4.25
CA ALA A 33 -10.90 17.42 -3.93
C ALA A 33 -11.79 17.42 -5.18
N MET A 34 -11.38 18.08 -6.28
CA MET A 34 -12.22 18.28 -7.46
C MET A 34 -11.84 17.43 -8.67
N GLY A 35 -10.55 17.35 -9.04
CA GLY A 35 -10.11 16.69 -10.27
C GLY A 35 -10.46 15.19 -10.32
N PRO A 36 -9.94 14.37 -9.36
CA PRO A 36 -10.35 12.98 -9.18
C PRO A 36 -11.86 12.77 -9.02
N ALA A 37 -12.56 13.71 -8.36
CA ALA A 37 -14.00 13.62 -8.14
C ALA A 37 -14.81 13.80 -9.44
N CYS A 38 -14.51 14.84 -10.22
CA CYS A 38 -15.10 15.06 -11.55
C CYS A 38 -14.75 13.91 -12.52
N TRP A 39 -13.54 13.36 -12.42
CA TRP A 39 -13.14 12.18 -13.20
C TRP A 39 -13.98 10.94 -12.87
N LEU A 40 -14.22 10.65 -11.59
CA LEU A 40 -15.10 9.55 -11.18
C LEU A 40 -16.55 9.75 -11.65
N TRP A 41 -17.08 10.98 -11.61
CA TRP A 41 -18.41 11.29 -12.15
C TRP A 41 -18.51 10.97 -13.64
N ASP A 42 -17.54 11.44 -14.43
CA ASP A 42 -17.44 11.17 -15.87
C ASP A 42 -17.26 9.67 -16.17
N TYR A 43 -16.53 8.93 -15.33
CA TYR A 43 -16.35 7.49 -15.48
C TYR A 43 -17.64 6.72 -15.17
N LEU A 44 -18.33 7.07 -14.08
CA LEU A 44 -19.57 6.41 -13.66
C LEU A 44 -20.68 6.60 -14.71
N ARG A 45 -21.01 7.85 -15.06
CA ARG A 45 -22.12 8.15 -15.97
C ARG A 45 -21.91 7.66 -17.40
N ARG A 46 -20.66 7.44 -17.83
CA ARG A 46 -20.32 6.91 -19.17
C ARG A 46 -20.13 5.38 -19.21
N SER A 47 -19.80 4.74 -18.08
CA SER A 47 -19.64 3.27 -17.99
C SER A 47 -20.96 2.51 -17.84
N GLY A 48 -22.05 3.20 -17.50
CA GLY A 48 -23.37 2.60 -17.29
C GLY A 48 -23.47 1.74 -16.02
N GLN A 49 -22.52 1.89 -15.08
CA GLN A 49 -22.58 1.22 -13.77
C GLN A 49 -23.45 2.00 -12.78
N GLY A 50 -24.02 1.30 -11.80
CA GLY A 50 -24.96 1.87 -10.82
C GLY A 50 -24.31 2.44 -9.56
N GLY A 51 -22.98 2.46 -9.49
CA GLY A 51 -22.21 2.99 -8.36
C GLY A 51 -20.77 2.46 -8.31
N PHE A 52 -20.18 2.55 -7.12
CA PHE A 52 -18.83 2.14 -6.78
C PHE A 52 -18.81 1.12 -5.64
N PHE A 53 -17.83 0.22 -5.67
CA PHE A 53 -17.48 -0.67 -4.55
C PHE A 53 -16.04 -0.38 -4.09
N LEU A 54 -15.84 -0.18 -2.79
CA LEU A 54 -14.54 0.17 -2.22
C LEU A 54 -14.19 -0.72 -1.02
N PRO A 55 -13.10 -1.52 -1.11
CA PRO A 55 -12.42 -2.08 0.06
C PRO A 55 -11.95 -0.95 0.99
N LEU A 56 -12.59 -0.80 2.15
CA LEU A 56 -12.32 0.29 3.10
C LEU A 56 -11.56 -0.27 4.31
N SER A 57 -10.29 0.12 4.48
CA SER A 57 -9.42 -0.42 5.53
C SER A 57 -9.36 0.43 6.81
N GLY A 58 -9.89 1.67 6.79
CA GLY A 58 -9.70 2.62 7.90
C GLY A 58 -8.28 3.19 7.99
N GLY A 59 -7.45 2.97 6.95
CA GLY A 59 -6.19 3.64 6.69
C GLY A 59 -6.33 4.71 5.59
N VAL A 60 -5.37 5.66 5.59
CA VAL A 60 -5.33 6.88 4.76
C VAL A 60 -5.88 6.70 3.35
N ASP A 61 -5.35 5.77 2.57
CA ASP A 61 -5.55 5.72 1.11
C ASP A 61 -6.98 5.32 0.72
N SER A 62 -7.53 4.32 1.42
CA SER A 62 -8.94 3.91 1.25
C SER A 62 -9.90 4.99 1.75
N SER A 63 -9.53 5.72 2.80
CA SER A 63 -10.31 6.84 3.32
C SER A 63 -10.31 8.03 2.34
N SER A 64 -9.16 8.40 1.76
CA SER A 64 -9.08 9.42 0.71
C SER A 64 -9.92 9.02 -0.51
N THR A 65 -9.89 7.74 -0.89
CA THR A 65 -10.71 7.20 -1.99
C THR A 65 -12.21 7.36 -1.71
N ALA A 66 -12.67 7.01 -0.50
CA ALA A 66 -14.06 7.21 -0.07
C ALA A 66 -14.47 8.69 -0.05
N ILE A 67 -13.57 9.55 0.42
CA ILE A 67 -13.79 11.00 0.56
C ILE A 67 -13.80 11.71 -0.81
N ILE A 68 -13.05 11.23 -1.80
CA ILE A 68 -13.16 11.70 -3.20
C ILE A 68 -14.54 11.36 -3.79
N VAL A 69 -15.10 10.18 -3.51
CA VAL A 69 -16.48 9.84 -3.91
C VAL A 69 -17.51 10.71 -3.18
N TYR A 70 -17.28 11.05 -1.91
CA TYR A 70 -18.13 12.01 -1.19
C TYR A 70 -18.01 13.44 -1.76
N SER A 71 -16.81 13.87 -2.14
CA SER A 71 -16.58 15.15 -2.85
C SER A 71 -17.30 15.19 -4.19
N MET A 72 -17.25 14.09 -4.96
CA MET A 72 -18.03 13.92 -6.18
C MET A 72 -19.53 14.10 -5.90
N CYS A 73 -20.06 13.51 -4.81
CA CYS A 73 -21.45 13.68 -4.43
C CYS A 73 -21.79 15.14 -4.05
N ARG A 74 -20.89 15.86 -3.37
CA ARG A 74 -21.04 17.30 -3.08
C ARG A 74 -21.09 18.15 -4.35
N LEU A 75 -20.20 17.90 -5.31
CA LEU A 75 -20.14 18.60 -6.59
C LEU A 75 -21.38 18.32 -7.46
N VAL A 76 -21.86 17.07 -7.48
CA VAL A 76 -23.06 16.66 -8.22
C VAL A 76 -24.32 17.30 -7.65
N VAL A 77 -24.49 17.33 -6.33
CA VAL A 77 -25.62 18.01 -5.67
C VAL A 77 -25.60 19.51 -5.97
N ARG A 78 -24.44 20.17 -5.76
CA ARG A 78 -24.27 21.59 -6.06
C ARG A 78 -24.58 21.91 -7.51
N ALA A 79 -24.15 21.10 -8.47
CA ALA A 79 -24.45 21.30 -9.88
C ALA A 79 -25.97 21.22 -10.17
N ILE A 80 -26.71 20.34 -9.48
CA ILE A 80 -28.16 20.24 -9.60
C ILE A 80 -28.86 21.46 -8.98
N GLU A 81 -28.36 21.97 -7.84
CA GLU A 81 -28.83 23.22 -7.22
C GLU A 81 -28.56 24.45 -8.12
N GLU A 82 -27.42 24.48 -8.81
CA GLU A 82 -27.06 25.46 -9.85
C GLU A 82 -27.81 25.24 -11.18
N GLY A 83 -28.76 24.30 -11.25
CA GLY A 83 -29.67 24.11 -12.38
C GLY A 83 -29.17 23.21 -13.52
N GLN A 84 -28.08 22.44 -13.32
CA GLN A 84 -27.50 21.57 -14.35
C GLN A 84 -28.37 20.33 -14.62
N GLN A 85 -29.40 20.50 -15.46
CA GLN A 85 -30.39 19.47 -15.79
C GLN A 85 -29.77 18.15 -16.31
N GLN A 86 -28.66 18.19 -17.07
CA GLN A 86 -27.97 16.96 -17.50
C GLN A 86 -27.44 16.14 -16.32
N VAL A 87 -26.92 16.79 -15.27
CA VAL A 87 -26.38 16.12 -14.07
C VAL A 87 -27.51 15.42 -13.31
N ARG A 88 -28.67 16.08 -13.19
CA ARG A 88 -29.89 15.50 -12.62
C ARG A 88 -30.36 14.26 -13.39
N GLU A 89 -30.40 14.35 -14.72
CA GLU A 89 -30.81 13.21 -15.56
C GLU A 89 -29.81 12.04 -15.49
N ASP A 90 -28.51 12.32 -15.46
CA ASP A 90 -27.48 11.30 -15.31
C ASP A 90 -27.57 10.60 -13.93
N CYS A 91 -27.86 11.32 -12.85
CA CYS A 91 -28.22 10.72 -11.56
C CYS A 91 -29.39 9.74 -11.66
N GLY A 92 -30.50 10.15 -12.30
CA GLY A 92 -31.67 9.28 -12.48
C GLY A 92 -31.37 8.02 -13.30
N LYS A 93 -30.50 8.12 -14.32
CA LYS A 93 -30.02 6.99 -15.13
C LYS A 93 -29.18 6.01 -14.29
N ILE A 94 -28.17 6.51 -13.56
CA ILE A 94 -27.26 5.72 -12.71
C ILE A 94 -28.02 4.99 -11.60
N LEU A 95 -29.03 5.64 -11.01
CA LEU A 95 -29.83 5.04 -9.93
C LEU A 95 -30.94 4.09 -10.43
N ALA A 96 -31.23 4.10 -11.73
CA ALA A 96 -32.42 3.50 -12.35
C ALA A 96 -33.75 4.06 -11.81
N GLU A 97 -33.75 5.32 -11.38
CA GLU A 97 -34.90 6.04 -10.80
C GLU A 97 -35.15 7.34 -11.60
N PRO A 98 -35.98 7.31 -12.65
CA PRO A 98 -36.29 8.50 -13.45
C PRO A 98 -36.86 9.65 -12.61
N GLY A 99 -36.29 10.85 -12.77
CA GLY A 99 -36.74 12.05 -12.06
C GLY A 99 -36.14 12.24 -10.65
N TYR A 100 -35.37 11.29 -10.14
CA TYR A 100 -34.66 11.38 -8.85
C TYR A 100 -33.92 12.71 -8.69
N VAL A 101 -33.94 13.26 -7.48
CA VAL A 101 -33.17 14.43 -7.06
C VAL A 101 -32.53 14.10 -5.70
N PRO A 102 -31.20 14.20 -5.57
CA PRO A 102 -30.54 14.00 -4.28
C PRO A 102 -30.86 15.16 -3.33
N THR A 103 -31.32 14.83 -2.12
CA THR A 103 -31.59 15.79 -1.03
C THR A 103 -30.34 16.30 -0.33
N SER A 104 -29.24 15.53 -0.39
CA SER A 104 -27.94 15.92 0.14
C SER A 104 -26.82 15.10 -0.51
N ALA A 105 -25.57 15.54 -0.35
CA ALA A 105 -24.40 14.78 -0.77
C ALA A 105 -24.30 13.42 -0.05
N ALA A 106 -24.75 13.35 1.21
CA ALA A 106 -24.79 12.14 2.01
C ALA A 106 -25.84 11.15 1.48
N ASP A 107 -27.02 11.62 1.06
CA ASP A 107 -28.06 10.77 0.47
C ASP A 107 -27.63 10.21 -0.89
N LEU A 108 -26.96 11.02 -1.72
CA LEU A 108 -26.39 10.53 -2.97
C LEU A 108 -25.26 9.52 -2.73
N CYS A 109 -24.38 9.79 -1.77
CA CYS A 109 -23.29 8.89 -1.38
C CYS A 109 -23.83 7.51 -0.93
N LYS A 110 -24.92 7.48 -0.15
CA LYS A 110 -25.64 6.24 0.23
C LYS A 110 -26.09 5.39 -0.95
N ARG A 111 -26.46 6.04 -2.05
CA ARG A 111 -27.00 5.41 -3.26
C ARG A 111 -25.91 5.00 -4.25
N LEU A 112 -24.73 5.63 -4.21
CA LEU A 112 -23.63 5.41 -5.14
C LEU A 112 -22.43 4.66 -4.58
N LEU A 113 -22.12 4.76 -3.28
CA LEU A 113 -20.92 4.18 -2.68
C LEU A 113 -21.26 3.00 -1.75
N PHE A 114 -20.71 1.84 -2.10
CA PHE A 114 -20.67 0.66 -1.26
C PHE A 114 -19.25 0.50 -0.71
N THR A 115 -19.10 0.36 0.61
CA THR A 115 -17.81 0.11 1.26
C THR A 115 -17.82 -1.21 2.00
N CYS A 116 -16.67 -1.88 2.06
CA CYS A 116 -16.54 -3.12 2.80
C CYS A 116 -15.23 -3.17 3.59
N TYR A 117 -15.33 -3.28 4.90
CA TYR A 117 -14.22 -3.68 5.76
C TYR A 117 -14.08 -5.21 5.73
N MET A 118 -12.86 -5.69 5.48
CA MET A 118 -12.55 -7.12 5.32
C MET A 118 -11.48 -7.53 6.34
N GLY A 119 -11.93 -7.77 7.58
CA GLY A 119 -11.06 -8.09 8.71
C GLY A 119 -10.58 -9.54 8.75
N THR A 120 -9.51 -9.76 9.50
CA THR A 120 -8.96 -11.07 9.89
C THR A 120 -8.70 -11.11 11.38
N GLU A 121 -8.32 -12.26 11.93
CA GLU A 121 -7.81 -12.45 13.30
C GLU A 121 -6.64 -11.51 13.65
N ASN A 122 -5.95 -11.00 12.62
CA ASN A 122 -4.79 -10.12 12.71
C ASN A 122 -5.16 -8.62 12.67
N SER A 123 -6.43 -8.26 12.39
CA SER A 123 -6.85 -6.88 12.20
C SER A 123 -7.28 -6.20 13.50
N SER A 124 -6.91 -4.94 13.68
CA SER A 124 -7.19 -4.19 14.92
C SER A 124 -8.67 -3.81 15.05
N ARG A 125 -9.08 -3.43 16.26
CA ARG A 125 -10.43 -2.85 16.48
C ARG A 125 -10.48 -1.42 15.97
N GLU A 126 -9.33 -0.77 15.90
CA GLU A 126 -9.11 0.64 15.64
C GLU A 126 -9.21 0.94 14.14
N THR A 127 -8.63 0.12 13.26
CA THR A 127 -8.87 0.19 11.79
C THR A 127 -10.34 -0.03 11.46
N ARG A 128 -10.93 -1.08 12.03
CA ARG A 128 -12.36 -1.42 11.90
C ARG A 128 -13.28 -0.29 12.35
N HIS A 129 -12.98 0.34 13.49
CA HIS A 129 -13.75 1.47 14.01
C HIS A 129 -13.70 2.69 13.09
N ARG A 130 -12.50 3.11 12.66
CA ARG A 130 -12.32 4.26 11.75
C ARG A 130 -13.01 4.04 10.39
N ALA A 131 -12.97 2.82 9.86
CA ALA A 131 -13.68 2.47 8.64
C ALA A 131 -15.20 2.66 8.79
N ALA A 132 -15.79 2.12 9.86
CA ALA A 132 -17.23 2.23 10.12
C ALA A 132 -17.66 3.67 10.44
N GLN A 133 -16.89 4.42 11.24
CA GLN A 133 -17.14 5.83 11.54
C GLN A 133 -17.11 6.71 10.28
N LEU A 134 -16.10 6.54 9.42
CA LEU A 134 -16.02 7.30 8.17
C LEU A 134 -17.19 6.97 7.24
N ALA A 135 -17.51 5.68 7.08
CA ALA A 135 -18.62 5.24 6.26
C ALA A 135 -19.96 5.83 6.75
N ALA A 136 -20.16 5.92 8.07
CA ALA A 136 -21.31 6.59 8.67
C ALA A 136 -21.32 8.11 8.45
N GLN A 137 -20.17 8.81 8.59
CA GLN A 137 -20.09 10.26 8.39
C GLN A 137 -20.35 10.68 6.93
N ILE A 138 -19.98 9.85 5.94
CA ILE A 138 -20.33 10.06 4.52
C ILE A 138 -21.64 9.36 4.11
N ASN A 139 -22.35 8.71 5.06
CA ASN A 139 -23.60 7.96 4.87
C ASN A 139 -23.57 6.88 3.75
N CYS A 140 -22.41 6.29 3.46
CA CYS A 140 -22.31 5.26 2.42
C CYS A 140 -22.81 3.89 2.89
N HIS A 141 -23.09 2.97 1.96
CA HIS A 141 -23.53 1.62 2.31
C HIS A 141 -22.33 0.79 2.82
N HIS A 142 -22.14 0.73 4.14
CA HIS A 142 -21.07 -0.04 4.76
C HIS A 142 -21.41 -1.52 4.97
N MET A 143 -20.40 -2.37 4.83
CA MET A 143 -20.41 -3.78 5.24
C MET A 143 -19.12 -4.09 6.00
N ASP A 144 -19.20 -4.97 6.98
CA ASP A 144 -18.10 -5.34 7.86
C ASP A 144 -18.12 -6.86 8.05
N LEU A 145 -17.07 -7.53 7.57
CA LEU A 145 -17.03 -8.99 7.51
C LEU A 145 -15.62 -9.56 7.67
N ASN A 146 -15.56 -10.77 8.22
CA ASN A 146 -14.34 -11.51 8.49
C ASN A 146 -14.04 -12.48 7.34
N ILE A 147 -12.78 -12.56 6.91
CA ILE A 147 -12.36 -13.41 5.77
C ILE A 147 -11.61 -14.69 6.18
N ASP A 148 -11.40 -14.94 7.48
CA ASP A 148 -10.55 -16.04 7.96
C ASP A 148 -11.09 -17.42 7.59
N GLY A 149 -12.41 -17.57 7.47
CA GLY A 149 -13.03 -18.80 6.95
C GLY A 149 -12.64 -19.10 5.50
N ALA A 150 -12.62 -18.07 4.64
CA ALA A 150 -12.20 -18.21 3.24
C ALA A 150 -10.69 -18.46 3.12
N VAL A 151 -9.88 -17.72 3.89
CA VAL A 151 -8.42 -17.91 3.95
C VAL A 151 -8.08 -19.32 4.48
N SER A 152 -8.77 -19.78 5.52
CA SER A 152 -8.60 -21.13 6.08
C SER A 152 -8.98 -22.23 5.11
N ALA A 153 -10.04 -22.06 4.31
CA ALA A 153 -10.42 -23.01 3.26
C ALA A 153 -9.32 -23.10 2.17
N LEU A 154 -8.79 -21.96 1.71
CA LEU A 154 -7.70 -21.92 0.72
C LEU A 154 -6.41 -22.58 1.25
N LEU A 155 -6.07 -22.34 2.52
CA LEU A 155 -4.93 -22.99 3.18
C LEU A 155 -5.18 -24.49 3.44
N GLY A 156 -6.42 -24.89 3.70
CA GLY A 156 -6.83 -26.29 3.81
C GLY A 156 -6.65 -27.07 2.51
N ILE A 157 -7.01 -26.46 1.37
CA ILE A 157 -6.76 -27.04 0.03
C ILE A 157 -5.25 -27.21 -0.21
N PHE A 158 -4.44 -26.21 0.12
CA PHE A 158 -2.97 -26.32 0.01
C PHE A 158 -2.39 -27.41 0.92
N GLN A 159 -2.86 -27.51 2.17
CA GLN A 159 -2.43 -28.54 3.11
C GLN A 159 -2.83 -29.95 2.63
N LEU A 160 -4.04 -30.12 2.08
CA LEU A 160 -4.51 -31.39 1.51
C LEU A 160 -3.69 -31.82 0.29
N ALA A 161 -3.32 -30.86 -0.57
CA ALA A 161 -2.56 -31.13 -1.80
C ALA A 161 -1.05 -31.35 -1.60
N THR A 162 -0.48 -30.93 -0.46
CA THR A 162 0.98 -30.93 -0.24
C THR A 162 1.45 -31.59 1.05
N GLY A 163 0.54 -31.90 1.98
CA GLY A 163 0.86 -32.31 3.35
C GLY A 163 1.40 -31.19 4.25
N MET A 164 1.66 -30.00 3.70
CA MET A 164 2.36 -28.91 4.40
C MET A 164 1.43 -27.73 4.69
N ARG A 165 1.48 -27.19 5.92
CA ARG A 165 0.78 -25.95 6.30
C ARG A 165 1.79 -24.82 6.53
N PRO A 166 1.73 -23.70 5.79
CA PRO A 166 2.62 -22.55 6.03
C PRO A 166 2.31 -21.87 7.36
N ARG A 167 3.31 -21.20 7.95
CA ARG A 167 3.21 -20.46 9.21
C ARG A 167 3.67 -19.01 9.05
N PHE A 168 3.14 -18.11 9.88
CA PHE A 168 3.65 -16.74 10.02
C PHE A 168 5.02 -16.71 10.70
N ARG A 169 5.76 -15.60 10.58
CA ARG A 169 7.08 -15.40 11.21
C ARG A 169 7.00 -15.60 12.72
N ALA A 170 5.99 -15.02 13.38
CA ALA A 170 5.72 -15.20 14.81
C ALA A 170 5.48 -16.67 15.23
N ALA A 171 5.00 -17.51 14.30
CA ALA A 171 4.76 -18.94 14.52
C ALA A 171 5.91 -19.85 13.99
N GLY A 172 7.11 -19.29 13.84
CA GLY A 172 8.31 -20.01 13.36
C GLY A 172 8.37 -20.26 11.85
N GLY A 173 7.51 -19.60 11.06
CA GLY A 173 7.53 -19.69 9.59
C GLY A 173 8.65 -18.87 8.96
N CYS A 174 9.25 -19.38 7.89
CA CYS A 174 10.26 -18.62 7.15
C CYS A 174 9.63 -17.49 6.31
N ALA A 175 10.43 -16.50 5.89
CA ALA A 175 9.97 -15.32 5.16
C ALA A 175 9.08 -15.63 3.93
N ARG A 176 9.34 -16.74 3.22
CA ARG A 176 8.50 -17.19 2.09
C ARG A 176 7.09 -17.60 2.53
N GLN A 177 6.96 -18.31 3.64
CA GLN A 177 5.65 -18.74 4.18
C GLN A 177 4.87 -17.54 4.70
N ASN A 178 5.55 -16.67 5.46
CA ASN A 178 4.99 -15.44 6.00
C ASN A 178 4.42 -14.53 4.89
N LEU A 179 5.22 -14.23 3.86
CA LEU A 179 4.78 -13.45 2.71
C LEU A 179 3.66 -14.16 1.92
N ALA A 180 3.65 -15.50 1.83
CA ALA A 180 2.55 -16.23 1.20
C ALA A 180 1.22 -16.09 1.97
N LEU A 181 1.27 -16.08 3.30
CA LEU A 181 0.10 -15.88 4.17
C LEU A 181 -0.46 -14.45 4.11
N GLN A 182 0.40 -13.43 4.06
CA GLN A 182 -0.04 -12.06 3.78
C GLN A 182 -0.69 -11.96 2.38
N ASN A 183 -0.02 -12.48 1.36
CA ASN A 183 -0.48 -12.44 -0.02
C ASN A 183 -1.85 -13.12 -0.20
N ILE A 184 -2.12 -14.27 0.44
CA ILE A 184 -3.40 -14.98 0.25
C ILE A 184 -4.57 -14.22 0.92
N GLN A 185 -4.35 -13.59 2.08
CA GLN A 185 -5.33 -12.67 2.68
C GLN A 185 -5.63 -11.50 1.71
N ALA A 186 -4.58 -10.84 1.20
CA ALA A 186 -4.70 -9.70 0.30
C ALA A 186 -5.45 -10.03 -1.01
N ARG A 187 -5.18 -11.19 -1.63
CA ARG A 187 -5.92 -11.66 -2.82
C ARG A 187 -7.36 -12.10 -2.52
N THR A 188 -7.61 -12.68 -1.35
CA THR A 188 -8.98 -13.06 -0.94
C THR A 188 -9.89 -11.84 -0.85
N ARG A 189 -9.36 -10.70 -0.36
CA ARG A 189 -10.09 -9.42 -0.36
C ARG A 189 -10.47 -8.93 -1.76
N MET A 190 -9.59 -9.09 -2.76
CA MET A 190 -9.90 -8.73 -4.15
C MET A 190 -11.01 -9.61 -4.74
N VAL A 191 -10.95 -10.93 -4.51
CA VAL A 191 -11.99 -11.87 -4.99
C VAL A 191 -13.35 -11.54 -4.38
N LEU A 192 -13.40 -11.23 -3.08
CA LEU A 192 -14.62 -10.80 -2.41
C LEU A 192 -15.10 -9.42 -2.92
N ALA A 193 -14.19 -8.47 -3.13
CA ALA A 193 -14.54 -7.14 -3.64
C ALA A 193 -15.27 -7.21 -4.98
N TYR A 194 -14.77 -8.01 -5.93
CA TYR A 194 -15.44 -8.21 -7.22
C TYR A 194 -16.77 -8.98 -7.10
N LEU A 195 -16.87 -9.96 -6.20
CA LEU A 195 -18.12 -10.67 -5.93
C LEU A 195 -19.22 -9.72 -5.41
N PHE A 196 -18.89 -8.87 -4.43
CA PHE A 196 -19.83 -7.88 -3.92
C PHE A 196 -20.13 -6.79 -4.95
N ALA A 197 -19.14 -6.32 -5.72
CA ALA A 197 -19.36 -5.33 -6.78
C ALA A 197 -20.34 -5.80 -7.87
N GLN A 198 -20.33 -7.10 -8.18
CA GLN A 198 -21.24 -7.72 -9.15
C GLN A 198 -22.65 -7.98 -8.60
N LEU A 199 -22.82 -8.15 -7.28
CA LEU A 199 -24.07 -8.63 -6.68
C LEU A 199 -24.78 -7.64 -5.75
N MET A 200 -24.13 -6.60 -5.23
CA MET A 200 -24.75 -5.71 -4.22
C MET A 200 -25.89 -4.85 -4.75
N LEU A 201 -25.95 -4.56 -6.05
CA LEU A 201 -27.14 -3.92 -6.63
C LEU A 201 -28.29 -4.92 -6.77
N TRP A 202 -28.03 -6.16 -7.18
CA TRP A 202 -29.03 -7.24 -7.22
C TRP A 202 -29.63 -7.53 -5.83
N VAL A 203 -28.80 -7.61 -4.78
CA VAL A 203 -29.27 -7.73 -3.37
C VAL A 203 -30.23 -6.60 -2.99
N ASN A 204 -29.97 -5.39 -3.48
CA ASN A 204 -30.77 -4.18 -3.23
C ASN A 204 -31.86 -3.94 -4.30
N GLY A 205 -32.21 -4.94 -5.12
CA GLY A 205 -33.26 -4.83 -6.13
C GLY A 205 -32.99 -3.87 -7.29
N ARG A 206 -31.75 -3.38 -7.45
CA ARG A 206 -31.32 -2.45 -8.50
C ARG A 206 -30.60 -3.18 -9.64
N PRO A 207 -30.77 -2.74 -10.91
CA PRO A 207 -30.04 -3.29 -12.04
C PRO A 207 -28.59 -2.77 -12.09
N GLY A 208 -27.74 -3.47 -12.86
CA GLY A 208 -26.35 -3.10 -13.10
C GLY A 208 -25.36 -3.67 -12.08
N GLY A 209 -24.10 -3.25 -12.18
CA GLY A 209 -23.03 -3.56 -11.23
C GLY A 209 -22.39 -2.29 -10.65
N LEU A 210 -21.34 -2.49 -9.86
CA LEU A 210 -20.52 -1.43 -9.26
C LEU A 210 -19.10 -1.47 -9.86
N LEU A 211 -18.48 -0.31 -10.07
CA LEU A 211 -17.05 -0.23 -10.39
C LEU A 211 -16.22 -0.48 -9.11
N VAL A 212 -15.27 -1.42 -9.14
CA VAL A 212 -14.32 -1.61 -8.04
C VAL A 212 -13.30 -0.47 -8.04
N LEU A 213 -13.20 0.23 -6.91
CA LEU A 213 -12.23 1.28 -6.67
C LEU A 213 -10.97 0.71 -6.02
N GLY A 214 -9.81 0.92 -6.67
CA GLY A 214 -8.49 0.68 -6.09
C GLY A 214 -8.02 1.89 -5.26
N SER A 215 -7.18 1.62 -4.26
CA SER A 215 -6.67 2.66 -3.34
C SER A 215 -5.16 2.55 -3.08
N ALA A 216 -4.36 2.25 -4.11
CA ALA A 216 -2.90 2.33 -4.04
C ALA A 216 -2.45 3.73 -4.47
N ASN A 217 -1.47 4.33 -3.79
CA ASN A 217 -0.90 5.64 -4.15
C ASN A 217 0.32 5.52 -5.10
N VAL A 218 0.80 6.67 -5.58
CA VAL A 218 1.88 6.75 -6.59
C VAL A 218 3.25 6.25 -6.07
N ASP A 219 3.52 6.42 -4.77
CA ASP A 219 4.79 6.07 -4.12
C ASP A 219 4.91 4.56 -3.91
N GLU A 220 3.85 3.93 -3.40
CA GLU A 220 3.69 2.47 -3.29
C GLU A 220 3.76 1.80 -4.66
N ALA A 221 3.10 2.37 -5.67
CA ALA A 221 3.18 1.89 -7.04
C ALA A 221 4.62 1.95 -7.57
N LEU A 222 5.31 3.08 -7.42
CA LEU A 222 6.70 3.27 -7.85
C LEU A 222 7.66 2.28 -7.18
N ARG A 223 7.51 2.06 -5.87
CA ARG A 223 8.27 1.08 -5.06
C ARG A 223 7.82 -0.37 -5.29
N GLY A 224 6.64 -0.55 -5.88
CA GLY A 224 5.93 -1.81 -6.05
C GLY A 224 5.56 -2.48 -4.73
N TYR A 225 5.23 -1.70 -3.70
CA TYR A 225 4.80 -2.17 -2.38
C TYR A 225 3.28 -2.47 -2.40
N MET A 226 2.95 -3.64 -2.95
CA MET A 226 1.58 -4.15 -3.16
C MET A 226 1.64 -5.66 -3.43
N THR A 227 0.60 -6.43 -3.10
CA THR A 227 0.49 -7.82 -3.58
C THR A 227 0.01 -7.80 -5.02
N LYS A 228 0.70 -8.49 -5.93
CA LYS A 228 0.20 -8.61 -7.31
C LYS A 228 -1.14 -9.38 -7.28
N TYR A 229 -2.21 -8.71 -7.75
CA TYR A 229 -3.61 -9.14 -7.72
C TYR A 229 -4.32 -9.13 -6.35
N ASP A 230 -3.96 -8.22 -5.44
CA ASP A 230 -4.84 -7.78 -4.33
C ASP A 230 -5.72 -6.58 -4.74
N CYS A 231 -6.33 -5.87 -3.78
CA CYS A 231 -7.19 -4.70 -4.01
C CYS A 231 -6.49 -3.48 -4.64
N SER A 232 -5.17 -3.51 -4.86
CA SER A 232 -4.48 -2.59 -5.78
C SER A 232 -4.85 -2.85 -7.25
N SER A 233 -5.42 -4.02 -7.55
CA SER A 233 -5.97 -4.46 -8.83
C SER A 233 -7.50 -4.37 -8.79
N ALA A 234 -8.03 -3.37 -9.49
CA ALA A 234 -9.42 -2.92 -9.48
C ALA A 234 -9.77 -2.35 -10.88
N ASP A 235 -10.96 -1.78 -11.05
CA ASP A 235 -11.39 -1.24 -12.35
C ASP A 235 -10.80 0.15 -12.62
N VAL A 236 -10.81 1.01 -11.60
CA VAL A 236 -10.24 2.36 -11.62
C VAL A 236 -9.65 2.74 -10.26
N ASN A 237 -8.65 3.63 -10.25
CA ASN A 237 -8.02 4.14 -9.02
C ASN A 237 -7.91 5.68 -9.05
N PRO A 238 -8.71 6.43 -8.27
CA PRO A 238 -8.68 7.89 -8.27
C PRO A 238 -7.44 8.49 -7.58
N ILE A 239 -6.64 7.70 -6.86
CA ILE A 239 -5.47 8.19 -6.09
C ILE A 239 -4.12 7.65 -6.55
N GLY A 240 -4.08 6.75 -7.54
CA GLY A 240 -2.84 6.12 -8.04
C GLY A 240 -1.84 7.05 -8.72
N GLY A 241 -2.24 8.30 -8.96
CA GLY A 241 -1.36 9.39 -9.40
C GLY A 241 -1.09 10.46 -8.34
N ILE A 242 -1.33 10.20 -7.05
CA ILE A 242 -1.19 11.17 -5.94
C ILE A 242 -0.19 10.64 -4.91
N SER A 243 0.62 11.51 -4.29
CA SER A 243 1.60 11.14 -3.26
C SER A 243 0.96 10.80 -1.91
N LYS A 244 1.61 9.96 -1.11
CA LYS A 244 1.18 9.66 0.27
C LYS A 244 1.12 10.93 1.15
N GLN A 245 1.99 11.91 0.88
CA GLN A 245 2.02 13.17 1.59
C GLN A 245 0.80 14.03 1.26
N ASP A 246 0.49 14.20 -0.02
CA ASP A 246 -0.63 15.05 -0.46
C ASP A 246 -1.98 14.41 -0.14
N LEU A 247 -2.07 13.07 -0.11
CA LEU A 247 -3.25 12.38 0.42
C LEU A 247 -3.49 12.68 1.91
N ARG A 248 -2.43 12.88 2.73
CA ARG A 248 -2.58 13.29 4.14
C ARG A 248 -2.96 14.76 4.28
N LEU A 249 -2.50 15.64 3.39
CA LEU A 249 -2.91 17.05 3.32
C LEU A 249 -4.38 17.18 2.88
N PHE A 250 -4.79 16.48 1.82
CA PHE A 250 -6.18 16.38 1.37
C PHE A 250 -7.12 15.86 2.46
N LEU A 251 -6.69 14.87 3.24
CA LEU A 251 -7.45 14.42 4.41
C LEU A 251 -7.62 15.53 5.47
N ALA A 252 -6.56 16.27 5.81
CA ALA A 252 -6.66 17.39 6.74
C ALA A 252 -7.56 18.53 6.22
N TYR A 253 -7.55 18.80 4.91
CA TYR A 253 -8.51 19.68 4.24
C TYR A 253 -9.95 19.16 4.38
N ALA A 254 -10.20 17.89 4.03
CA ALA A 254 -11.53 17.28 4.08
C ALA A 254 -12.11 17.18 5.50
N GLN A 255 -11.27 16.96 6.52
CA GLN A 255 -11.66 17.02 7.93
C GLN A 255 -12.37 18.36 8.24
N ARG A 256 -11.81 19.45 7.71
CA ARG A 256 -12.25 20.84 7.93
C ARG A 256 -13.43 21.21 7.02
N GLU A 257 -13.23 21.16 5.71
CA GLU A 257 -14.17 21.71 4.71
C GLU A 257 -15.35 20.78 4.41
N PHE A 258 -15.20 19.48 4.68
CA PHE A 258 -16.30 18.52 4.52
C PHE A 258 -16.95 18.12 5.86
N GLY A 259 -16.39 18.56 7.00
CA GLY A 259 -16.94 18.29 8.34
C GLY A 259 -16.80 16.83 8.79
N LEU A 260 -15.63 16.22 8.53
CA LEU A 260 -15.38 14.78 8.76
C LEU A 260 -14.39 14.55 9.92
N PRO A 261 -14.80 14.69 11.20
CA PRO A 261 -13.87 14.67 12.34
C PRO A 261 -13.10 13.36 12.53
N VAL A 262 -13.60 12.21 12.06
CA VAL A 262 -12.88 10.92 12.12
C VAL A 262 -11.53 10.96 11.38
N VAL A 263 -11.39 11.88 10.42
CA VAL A 263 -10.18 12.00 9.62
C VAL A 263 -8.96 12.38 10.46
N ALA A 264 -9.15 13.04 11.61
CA ALA A 264 -8.09 13.27 12.59
C ALA A 264 -7.48 11.94 13.09
N GLU A 265 -8.31 10.96 13.43
CA GLU A 265 -7.88 9.64 13.89
C GLU A 265 -7.22 8.83 12.75
N ILE A 266 -7.74 8.96 11.52
CA ILE A 266 -7.20 8.27 10.33
C ILE A 266 -5.82 8.80 9.96
N VAL A 267 -5.58 10.12 10.07
CA VAL A 267 -4.27 10.73 9.80
C VAL A 267 -3.30 10.50 10.96
N ALA A 268 -3.77 10.51 12.21
CA ALA A 268 -2.93 10.23 13.38
C ALA A 268 -2.46 8.76 13.48
N ALA A 269 -3.20 7.82 12.90
CA ALA A 269 -2.83 6.40 12.90
C ALA A 269 -1.51 6.13 12.14
N PRO A 270 -0.65 5.22 12.64
CA PRO A 270 0.60 4.85 11.96
C PRO A 270 0.31 4.07 10.66
N PRO A 271 1.04 4.33 9.55
CA PRO A 271 0.95 3.52 8.33
C PRO A 271 1.44 2.08 8.55
N THR A 272 0.52 1.13 8.43
CA THR A 272 0.73 -0.29 8.77
C THR A 272 -0.19 -1.22 7.97
N ALA A 273 0.33 -2.35 7.50
CA ALA A 273 -0.45 -3.43 6.91
C ALA A 273 -0.80 -4.54 7.92
N GLU A 274 -2.07 -4.64 8.32
CA GLU A 274 -2.59 -5.64 9.28
C GLU A 274 -2.74 -7.05 8.66
N LEU A 275 -1.61 -7.63 8.24
CA LEU A 275 -1.51 -8.91 7.53
C LEU A 275 -0.65 -9.96 8.25
N GLU A 276 0.08 -9.57 9.29
CA GLU A 276 0.78 -10.48 10.23
C GLU A 276 0.11 -10.43 11.60
N PRO A 277 0.19 -11.51 12.42
CA PRO A 277 -0.28 -11.50 13.79
C PRO A 277 0.34 -10.39 14.63
N LEU A 278 -0.49 -9.78 15.47
CA LEU A 278 -0.05 -8.79 16.46
C LEU A 278 0.91 -9.45 17.46
N VAL A 279 2.02 -8.77 17.75
CA VAL A 279 3.02 -9.19 18.76
C VAL A 279 2.78 -8.35 19.99
N ASP A 280 2.49 -9.00 21.12
CA ASP A 280 2.12 -8.35 22.39
C ASP A 280 0.98 -7.32 22.27
N GLY A 281 0.06 -7.54 21.32
CA GLY A 281 -1.06 -6.65 21.00
C GLY A 281 -0.71 -5.47 20.09
N ALA A 282 0.56 -5.31 19.70
CA ALA A 282 1.03 -4.27 18.79
C ALA A 282 1.30 -4.81 17.38
N LEU A 283 1.27 -3.91 16.39
CA LEU A 283 1.70 -4.20 15.02
C LEU A 283 3.23 -4.25 14.96
N ALA A 284 3.78 -5.33 14.39
CA ALA A 284 5.20 -5.63 14.47
C ALA A 284 6.13 -4.66 13.69
N GLN A 285 5.59 -3.92 12.71
CA GLN A 285 6.37 -3.08 11.80
C GLN A 285 5.49 -2.05 11.08
N THR A 286 6.04 -0.89 10.71
CA THR A 286 5.37 0.10 9.84
C THR A 286 5.71 -0.08 8.35
N ASP A 287 4.90 0.50 7.46
CA ASP A 287 5.10 0.39 6.01
C ASP A 287 6.47 0.92 5.57
N GLU A 288 6.91 2.06 6.12
CA GLU A 288 8.21 2.67 5.81
C GLU A 288 9.39 1.80 6.27
N GLN A 289 9.23 1.09 7.40
CA GLN A 289 10.20 0.13 7.91
C GLN A 289 10.31 -1.09 6.99
N ASP A 290 9.21 -1.64 6.47
CA ASP A 290 9.27 -2.79 5.52
C ASP A 290 9.72 -2.38 4.11
N MET A 291 9.34 -1.18 3.66
CA MET A 291 9.87 -0.61 2.42
C MET A 291 11.37 -0.33 2.52
N GLY A 292 11.88 -0.02 3.72
CA GLY A 292 13.25 0.41 4.00
C GLY A 292 13.55 1.83 3.51
N LEU A 293 12.50 2.64 3.30
CA LEU A 293 12.51 4.00 2.76
C LEU A 293 11.28 4.75 3.30
N THR A 294 11.45 6.02 3.64
CA THR A 294 10.31 6.88 4.00
C THR A 294 9.52 7.29 2.76
N TYR A 295 8.23 7.63 2.91
CA TYR A 295 7.40 8.15 1.82
C TYR A 295 8.00 9.44 1.23
N ALA A 296 8.56 10.32 2.07
CA ALA A 296 9.25 11.53 1.60
C ALA A 296 10.46 11.22 0.70
N GLU A 297 11.22 10.17 1.02
CA GLU A 297 12.33 9.70 0.18
C GLU A 297 11.82 9.03 -1.11
N LEU A 298 10.70 8.28 -1.07
CA LEU A 298 10.08 7.71 -2.26
C LEU A 298 9.61 8.79 -3.25
N SER A 299 8.90 9.83 -2.79
CA SER A 299 8.46 10.91 -3.67
C SER A 299 9.64 11.74 -4.19
N GLN A 300 10.71 11.90 -3.39
CA GLN A 300 11.95 12.54 -3.85
C GLN A 300 12.64 11.70 -4.95
N PHE A 301 12.77 10.39 -4.74
CA PHE A 301 13.36 9.48 -5.72
C PHE A 301 12.51 9.35 -6.99
N GLY A 302 11.17 9.42 -6.87
CA GLY A 302 10.24 9.49 -8.00
C GLY A 302 10.47 10.72 -8.87
N ARG A 303 10.49 11.91 -8.26
CA ARG A 303 10.80 13.18 -8.95
C ARG A 303 12.17 13.15 -9.62
N LEU A 304 13.23 12.78 -8.88
CA LEU A 304 14.59 12.63 -9.42
C LEU A 304 14.65 11.65 -10.62
N ARG A 305 13.98 10.50 -10.52
CA ARG A 305 13.95 9.45 -11.56
C ARG A 305 13.22 9.88 -12.83
N LYS A 306 12.06 10.54 -12.70
CA LYS A 306 11.11 10.76 -13.81
C LYS A 306 11.11 12.18 -14.35
N GLN A 307 11.16 13.20 -13.49
CA GLN A 307 11.23 14.60 -13.89
C GLN A 307 12.67 14.99 -14.22
N GLU A 308 13.62 14.64 -13.35
CA GLU A 308 15.05 14.93 -13.55
C GLU A 308 15.85 13.81 -14.24
N LEU A 309 15.13 12.83 -14.82
CA LEU A 309 15.65 11.74 -15.67
C LEU A 309 16.79 10.89 -15.07
N CYS A 310 16.93 10.85 -13.74
CA CYS A 310 18.10 10.24 -13.11
C CYS A 310 18.06 8.70 -13.07
N GLY A 311 19.15 8.08 -13.52
CA GLY A 311 19.50 6.70 -13.19
C GLY A 311 20.19 6.61 -11.81
N PRO A 312 20.63 5.41 -11.38
CA PRO A 312 21.18 5.20 -10.04
C PRO A 312 22.37 6.12 -9.72
N PHE A 313 23.34 6.21 -10.63
CA PHE A 313 24.55 7.00 -10.43
C PHE A 313 24.27 8.51 -10.36
N SER A 314 23.44 9.06 -11.27
CA SER A 314 23.13 10.49 -11.26
C SER A 314 22.21 10.88 -10.10
N MET A 315 21.32 9.98 -9.66
CA MET A 315 20.51 10.18 -8.45
C MET A 315 21.41 10.25 -7.21
N PHE A 316 22.36 9.31 -7.07
CA PHE A 316 23.35 9.33 -6.00
C PHE A 316 24.16 10.64 -5.97
N ARG A 317 24.76 11.05 -7.09
CA ARG A 317 25.57 12.28 -7.14
C ARG A 317 24.78 13.54 -6.79
N LYS A 318 23.53 13.66 -7.24
CA LYS A 318 22.65 14.79 -6.88
C LYS A 318 22.34 14.82 -5.39
N LEU A 319 21.95 13.68 -4.81
CA LEU A 319 21.63 13.59 -3.38
C LEU A 319 22.86 13.82 -2.50
N ALA A 320 24.00 13.22 -2.83
CA ALA A 320 25.25 13.41 -2.09
C ALA A 320 25.73 14.87 -2.13
N GLY A 321 25.80 15.48 -3.32
CA GLY A 321 26.21 16.88 -3.48
C GLY A 321 25.24 17.90 -2.87
N ALA A 322 23.97 17.54 -2.67
CA ALA A 322 23.02 18.34 -1.90
C ALA A 322 23.22 18.17 -0.39
N ALA A 323 23.44 16.93 0.08
CA ALA A 323 23.69 16.60 1.49
C ALA A 323 25.03 17.13 2.02
N SER A 324 25.98 17.50 1.16
CA SER A 324 27.20 18.22 1.56
C SER A 324 26.94 19.64 2.12
N ARG A 325 25.69 20.13 2.15
CA ARG A 325 25.35 21.50 2.57
C ARG A 325 24.55 21.52 3.90
N PRO A 326 24.94 22.35 4.88
CA PRO A 326 24.13 22.57 6.08
C PRO A 326 22.72 23.09 5.75
N PRO A 327 21.69 22.75 6.54
CA PRO A 327 21.74 21.94 7.77
C PRO A 327 21.62 20.42 7.52
N GLY A 328 21.58 19.96 6.26
CA GLY A 328 21.15 18.61 5.88
C GLY A 328 22.25 17.57 5.73
N HIS A 329 23.28 17.57 6.57
CA HIS A 329 24.39 16.61 6.44
C HIS A 329 23.92 15.16 6.67
N ARG A 330 24.01 14.34 5.61
CA ARG A 330 23.79 12.89 5.63
C ARG A 330 25.03 12.18 5.12
N ASP A 331 25.32 11.00 5.66
CA ASP A 331 26.42 10.16 5.20
C ASP A 331 26.23 9.79 3.71
N PRO A 332 27.19 10.11 2.81
CA PRO A 332 27.15 9.69 1.42
C PRO A 332 26.97 8.17 1.25
N LYS A 333 27.44 7.35 2.19
CA LYS A 333 27.23 5.89 2.18
C LYS A 333 25.76 5.52 2.43
N GLU A 334 25.08 6.17 3.38
CA GLU A 334 23.65 5.98 3.62
C GLU A 334 22.84 6.31 2.36
N ILE A 335 23.20 7.41 1.68
CA ILE A 335 22.59 7.82 0.41
C ILE A 335 22.85 6.76 -0.68
N ALA A 336 24.09 6.28 -0.80
CA ALA A 336 24.45 5.24 -1.76
C ALA A 336 23.63 3.96 -1.53
N ASP A 337 23.51 3.48 -0.29
CA ASP A 337 22.77 2.27 0.05
C ASP A 337 21.26 2.44 -0.14
N LYS A 338 20.67 3.59 0.21
CA LYS A 338 19.26 3.91 -0.06
C LYS A 338 18.95 3.99 -1.56
N VAL A 339 19.81 4.60 -2.37
CA VAL A 339 19.66 4.65 -3.85
C VAL A 339 19.80 3.25 -4.46
N LYS A 340 20.77 2.44 -4.01
CA LYS A 340 20.91 1.04 -4.44
C LYS A 340 19.68 0.20 -4.07
N HIS A 341 19.15 0.37 -2.86
CA HIS A 341 17.94 -0.30 -2.38
C HIS A 341 16.72 0.08 -3.22
N PHE A 342 16.47 1.36 -3.43
CA PHE A 342 15.39 1.87 -4.28
C PHE A 342 15.44 1.25 -5.70
N PHE A 343 16.56 1.38 -6.40
CA PHE A 343 16.67 0.88 -7.78
C PHE A 343 16.59 -0.65 -7.88
N ARG A 344 17.12 -1.39 -6.89
CA ARG A 344 16.95 -2.85 -6.80
C ARG A 344 15.47 -3.23 -6.64
N CYS A 345 14.76 -2.58 -5.71
CA CYS A 345 13.35 -2.85 -5.45
C CYS A 345 12.43 -2.46 -6.61
N TYR A 346 12.64 -1.28 -7.20
CA TYR A 346 11.99 -0.82 -8.42
C TYR A 346 12.16 -1.84 -9.56
N ALA A 347 13.39 -2.30 -9.79
CA ALA A 347 13.70 -3.28 -10.83
C ALA A 347 13.04 -4.64 -10.62
N ILE A 348 13.02 -5.15 -9.39
CA ILE A 348 12.35 -6.40 -9.03
C ILE A 348 10.83 -6.28 -9.25
N ASN A 349 10.23 -5.17 -8.81
CA ASN A 349 8.77 -5.03 -8.80
C ASN A 349 8.17 -4.41 -10.08
N ARG A 350 8.95 -3.94 -11.06
CA ARG A 350 8.39 -3.26 -12.25
C ARG A 350 7.34 -4.11 -13.00
N HIS A 351 7.47 -5.43 -12.97
CA HIS A 351 6.49 -6.39 -13.49
C HIS A 351 5.08 -6.32 -12.85
N LYS A 352 4.88 -5.52 -11.79
CA LYS A 352 3.56 -5.21 -11.21
C LYS A 352 2.87 -4.05 -11.94
N MET A 353 3.65 -3.07 -12.43
CA MET A 353 3.13 -1.87 -13.10
C MET A 353 2.47 -2.17 -14.45
N THR A 354 2.89 -3.24 -15.12
CA THR A 354 2.30 -3.71 -16.38
C THR A 354 0.85 -4.20 -16.26
N VAL A 355 0.33 -4.31 -15.03
CA VAL A 355 -1.07 -4.68 -14.72
C VAL A 355 -1.65 -3.86 -13.56
N LEU A 356 -1.07 -2.69 -13.26
CA LEU A 356 -1.60 -1.80 -12.25
C LEU A 356 -2.93 -1.19 -12.75
N THR A 357 -3.88 -1.00 -11.84
CA THR A 357 -5.18 -0.37 -12.11
C THR A 357 -5.04 0.97 -12.84
N PRO A 358 -5.80 1.21 -13.93
CA PRO A 358 -5.88 2.53 -14.57
C PRO A 358 -6.21 3.63 -13.56
N SER A 359 -5.29 4.58 -13.44
CA SER A 359 -5.31 5.58 -12.37
C SER A 359 -5.54 6.99 -12.89
N TYR A 360 -6.15 7.84 -12.06
CA TYR A 360 -6.18 9.29 -12.31
C TYR A 360 -4.74 9.84 -12.39
N HIS A 361 -4.48 10.76 -13.33
CA HIS A 361 -3.17 11.36 -13.53
C HIS A 361 -3.11 12.75 -12.87
N ALA A 362 -2.25 12.89 -11.85
CA ALA A 362 -1.91 14.16 -11.22
C ALA A 362 -0.37 14.35 -11.19
N GLU A 363 0.34 13.47 -10.50
CA GLU A 363 1.78 13.60 -10.29
C GLU A 363 2.59 13.34 -11.57
N SER A 364 3.36 14.36 -11.96
CA SER A 364 4.25 14.31 -13.14
C SER A 364 5.47 13.40 -12.98
N TYR A 365 5.54 12.59 -11.91
CA TYR A 365 6.47 11.47 -11.77
C TYR A 365 5.82 10.08 -11.75
N SER A 366 4.53 9.97 -12.09
CA SER A 366 3.76 8.73 -12.10
C SER A 366 4.51 7.55 -12.77
N PRO A 367 4.45 6.33 -12.18
CA PRO A 367 5.11 5.14 -12.71
C PRO A 367 4.28 4.39 -13.76
N ASP A 368 3.11 4.88 -14.18
CA ASP A 368 2.23 4.18 -15.14
C ASP A 368 2.98 3.70 -16.40
N ASP A 369 2.90 2.40 -16.69
CA ASP A 369 3.55 1.76 -17.84
C ASP A 369 2.67 1.78 -19.10
N ASN A 370 1.38 2.14 -19.00
CA ASN A 370 0.44 2.10 -20.12
C ASN A 370 0.60 3.30 -21.07
N ARG A 371 0.81 4.50 -20.53
CA ARG A 371 0.75 5.77 -21.27
C ARG A 371 1.88 6.73 -20.91
N PHE A 372 2.26 6.85 -19.63
CA PHE A 372 3.10 7.96 -19.18
C PHE A 372 4.60 7.63 -19.02
N ASP A 373 4.94 6.41 -18.62
CA ASP A 373 6.32 6.03 -18.28
C ASP A 373 6.66 4.62 -18.76
N HIS A 374 6.64 4.40 -20.08
CA HIS A 374 7.04 3.12 -20.69
C HIS A 374 8.48 2.72 -20.29
N ARG A 375 8.65 1.56 -19.65
CA ARG A 375 9.97 1.04 -19.22
C ARG A 375 10.06 -0.47 -19.43
N PRO A 376 11.29 -1.03 -19.55
CA PRO A 376 11.47 -2.48 -19.41
C PRO A 376 10.91 -2.99 -18.08
N PHE A 377 10.20 -4.11 -18.08
CA PHE A 377 9.79 -4.81 -16.85
C PHE A 377 10.69 -6.00 -16.49
N LEU A 378 11.58 -6.41 -17.41
CA LEU A 378 12.64 -7.39 -17.18
C LEU A 378 13.99 -6.65 -17.04
N TYR A 379 14.38 -6.34 -15.81
CA TYR A 379 15.63 -5.66 -15.49
C TYR A 379 16.70 -6.62 -14.97
N ARG A 380 17.98 -6.29 -15.20
CA ARG A 380 19.09 -6.88 -14.45
C ARG A 380 19.15 -6.25 -13.04
N VAL A 381 18.36 -6.81 -12.12
CA VAL A 381 18.06 -6.24 -10.78
C VAL A 381 19.26 -5.92 -9.89
N ASN A 382 20.47 -6.41 -10.21
CA ASN A 382 21.68 -6.10 -9.47
C ASN A 382 22.37 -4.79 -9.91
N TRP A 383 21.95 -4.17 -11.02
CA TRP A 383 22.49 -2.91 -11.56
C TRP A 383 24.02 -2.80 -11.54
N ALA A 384 24.71 -3.92 -11.83
CA ALA A 384 26.11 -4.11 -11.43
C ALA A 384 27.07 -2.98 -11.83
N TRP A 385 26.95 -2.45 -13.05
CA TRP A 385 27.79 -1.35 -13.53
C TRP A 385 27.47 -0.04 -12.81
N GLN A 386 26.18 0.29 -12.69
CA GLN A 386 25.72 1.52 -12.07
C GLN A 386 26.02 1.54 -10.56
N PHE A 387 25.93 0.40 -9.88
CA PHE A 387 26.26 0.29 -8.46
C PHE A 387 27.77 0.33 -8.22
N ALA A 388 28.58 -0.33 -9.04
CA ALA A 388 30.05 -0.19 -8.98
C ALA A 388 30.52 1.25 -9.24
N ALA A 389 29.84 2.00 -10.13
CA ALA A 389 30.12 3.42 -10.33
C ALA A 389 29.79 4.27 -9.09
N ILE A 390 28.68 3.99 -8.39
CA ILE A 390 28.36 4.63 -7.10
C ILE A 390 29.45 4.33 -6.07
N ASP A 391 29.90 3.07 -5.97
CA ASP A 391 30.95 2.67 -5.03
C ASP A 391 32.31 3.33 -5.32
N ALA A 392 32.68 3.50 -6.59
CA ALA A 392 33.91 4.19 -6.99
C ALA A 392 33.88 5.71 -6.74
N GLU A 393 32.71 6.36 -6.89
CA GLU A 393 32.53 7.78 -6.54
C GLU A 393 32.46 7.97 -5.01
N LEU A 394 31.81 7.05 -4.29
CA LEU A 394 31.76 7.07 -2.82
C LEU A 394 33.16 7.01 -2.20
N GLN A 395 34.06 6.20 -2.75
CA GLN A 395 35.47 6.15 -2.33
C GLN A 395 36.18 7.51 -2.51
N GLN A 396 35.84 8.28 -3.55
CA GLN A 396 36.40 9.62 -3.78
C GLN A 396 35.86 10.63 -2.74
N PHE A 397 34.57 10.57 -2.39
CA PHE A 397 34.00 11.37 -1.30
C PHE A 397 34.68 11.09 0.04
N THR A 398 34.92 9.82 0.39
CA THR A 398 35.64 9.44 1.61
C THR A 398 37.10 9.94 1.58
N ALA A 399 37.80 9.79 0.46
CA ALA A 399 39.18 10.26 0.31
C ALA A 399 39.29 11.80 0.41
N ALA A 400 38.34 12.55 -0.16
CA ALA A 400 38.29 14.01 -0.05
C ALA A 400 38.06 14.47 1.40
N HIS A 401 37.11 13.87 2.12
CA HIS A 401 36.87 14.22 3.53
C HIS A 401 38.04 13.89 4.46
N HIS A 402 38.94 12.96 4.11
CA HIS A 402 40.19 12.73 4.84
C HIS A 402 41.29 13.77 4.54
N HIS A 403 41.17 14.56 3.47
CA HIS A 403 42.10 15.66 3.16
C HIS A 403 41.66 17.02 3.73
N ASP A 404 40.36 17.23 3.97
CA ASP A 404 39.83 18.46 4.59
C ASP A 404 39.85 18.46 6.13
N GLN A 405 40.28 17.36 6.78
CA GLN A 405 40.58 17.38 8.21
C GLN A 405 41.96 18.00 8.45
N PRO A 406 42.10 18.98 9.38
CA PRO A 406 43.41 19.48 9.77
C PRO A 406 44.22 18.34 10.41
N PRO A 407 45.56 18.34 10.28
CA PRO A 407 46.40 17.33 10.92
C PRO A 407 46.20 17.35 12.44
N ASP A 408 46.17 16.16 13.06
CA ASP A 408 46.11 16.04 14.52
C ASP A 408 47.44 16.50 15.13
N ASP A 409 47.46 17.71 15.70
CA ASP A 409 48.61 18.36 16.34
C ASP A 409 49.29 17.52 17.46
N ARG A 410 48.69 16.39 17.84
CA ARG A 410 49.30 15.40 18.73
C ARG A 410 50.55 14.75 18.14
N GLN A 411 50.69 14.64 16.82
CA GLN A 411 51.87 14.03 16.20
C GLN A 411 53.05 15.01 16.01
N THR A 412 52.80 16.32 15.94
CA THR A 412 53.85 17.35 15.86
C THR A 412 54.54 17.57 17.21
N VAL A 413 53.78 17.56 18.31
CA VAL A 413 54.33 17.78 19.67
C VAL A 413 55.34 16.70 20.08
N ASP A 414 55.10 15.42 19.77
CA ASP A 414 56.04 14.33 20.09
C ASP A 414 57.34 14.44 19.27
N ALA A 415 57.27 14.92 18.02
CA ALA A 415 58.44 15.12 17.16
C ALA A 415 59.33 16.29 17.65
N GLU A 416 58.74 17.40 18.10
CA GLU A 416 59.49 18.54 18.64
C GLU A 416 60.14 18.21 20.00
N GLN A 417 59.45 17.48 20.87
CA GLN A 417 60.03 17.06 22.16
C GLN A 417 61.25 16.14 21.99
N GLN A 418 61.23 15.22 21.02
CA GLN A 418 62.38 14.37 20.71
C GLN A 418 63.57 15.16 20.16
N GLN A 419 63.34 16.20 19.35
CA GLN A 419 64.45 17.06 18.88
C GLN A 419 65.03 17.98 19.96
N GLN A 420 64.24 18.43 20.95
CA GLN A 420 64.76 19.23 22.06
C GLN A 420 65.61 18.42 23.05
N GLN A 421 65.31 17.13 23.28
CA GLN A 421 66.13 16.29 24.15
C GLN A 421 67.55 16.02 23.59
N GLN A 422 67.76 16.13 22.26
CA GLN A 422 69.07 15.92 21.64
C GLN A 422 70.00 17.15 21.70
N ARG A 423 69.60 18.28 22.32
CA ARG A 423 70.41 19.51 22.38
C ARG A 423 70.60 20.05 23.81
N ARG A 424 71.23 19.25 24.69
CA ARG A 424 71.85 19.76 25.92
C ARG A 424 73.33 19.33 25.99
N PRO A 425 74.26 20.22 26.42
CA PRO A 425 75.70 19.93 26.46
C PRO A 425 76.07 18.98 27.60
N GLN A 426 77.22 18.32 27.48
CA GLN A 426 77.72 17.36 28.45
C GLN A 426 78.40 18.04 29.65
N SER A 427 77.74 18.02 30.80
CA SER A 427 78.35 18.14 32.12
C SER A 427 77.50 17.37 33.16
N GLU A 428 78.10 17.02 34.30
CA GLU A 428 77.43 16.40 35.47
C GLU A 428 76.93 14.94 35.36
N ALA A 429 77.52 14.12 34.47
CA ALA A 429 77.25 12.66 34.41
C ALA A 429 78.34 11.77 35.06
N ALA A 430 79.40 12.35 35.62
CA ALA A 430 80.61 11.61 36.05
C ALA A 430 80.48 10.83 37.37
N THR A 431 79.43 11.07 38.18
CA THR A 431 79.42 10.73 39.62
C THR A 431 78.50 9.56 40.01
N ARG A 432 77.94 8.81 39.04
CA ARG A 432 76.93 7.75 39.34
C ARG A 432 77.20 6.36 38.74
N ALA A 433 78.33 6.17 38.06
CA ALA A 433 78.67 4.90 37.39
C ALA A 433 79.40 3.86 38.28
N HIS A 434 79.64 4.15 39.57
CA HIS A 434 80.54 3.33 40.41
C HIS A 434 79.83 2.40 41.43
N LEU A 435 78.49 2.39 41.50
CA LEU A 435 77.74 1.74 42.60
C LEU A 435 76.72 0.66 42.18
N PHE A 436 76.70 0.24 40.90
CA PHE A 436 75.75 -0.76 40.39
C PHE A 436 76.42 -1.93 39.61
N GLY A 437 77.73 -2.15 39.79
CA GLY A 437 78.52 -3.12 39.01
C GLY A 437 78.90 -4.43 39.71
N ILE A 438 78.43 -4.70 40.93
CA ILE A 438 78.96 -5.79 41.80
C ILE A 438 77.88 -6.82 42.22
N ALA A 439 76.61 -6.57 41.93
CA ALA A 439 75.53 -7.57 41.93
C ALA A 439 74.56 -7.24 40.77
N THR A 440 74.06 -8.18 39.96
CA THR A 440 73.92 -9.63 40.20
C THR A 440 74.36 -10.43 38.97
N ALA A 441 75.42 -11.24 39.10
CA ALA A 441 75.97 -12.06 38.02
C ALA A 441 76.53 -13.40 38.52
N MET A 442 75.74 -14.15 39.30
CA MET A 442 76.04 -15.55 39.68
C MET A 442 74.75 -16.38 39.78
N LEU A 443 74.93 -17.69 39.61
CA LEU A 443 73.92 -18.77 39.68
C LEU A 443 72.94 -18.83 38.48
N GLN A 444 73.37 -19.59 37.47
CA GLN A 444 72.52 -20.22 36.46
C GLN A 444 72.01 -21.60 36.96
N GLU A 445 71.27 -22.27 36.06
CA GLU A 445 71.02 -23.72 35.99
C GLU A 445 69.86 -24.35 36.79
N GLY A 446 69.16 -25.28 36.12
CA GLY A 446 68.51 -26.43 36.75
C GLY A 446 66.98 -26.52 36.63
N GLY A 447 66.48 -27.67 36.16
CA GLY A 447 65.16 -28.20 36.55
C GLY A 447 64.13 -28.38 35.42
N MET A 448 63.45 -29.53 35.45
CA MET A 448 62.31 -29.87 34.58
C MET A 448 61.09 -30.26 35.42
N ASP A 449 59.92 -30.11 34.80
CA ASP A 449 58.77 -31.05 34.83
C ASP A 449 57.66 -30.98 35.92
N ALA A 450 56.50 -31.49 35.47
CA ALA A 450 55.46 -32.27 36.16
C ALA A 450 54.53 -31.67 37.26
N THR A 451 53.27 -31.49 36.83
CA THR A 451 52.02 -32.01 37.46
C THR A 451 51.38 -31.42 38.74
N GLN A 452 50.13 -30.97 38.54
CA GLN A 452 48.88 -31.36 39.25
C GLN A 452 48.38 -30.73 40.58
N HIS A 453 47.04 -30.59 40.57
CA HIS A 453 46.04 -30.65 41.66
C HIS A 453 45.86 -29.56 42.75
N HIS A 454 44.71 -28.89 42.61
CA HIS A 454 43.67 -28.62 43.64
C HIS A 454 43.82 -27.53 44.74
N HIS A 455 42.75 -26.71 44.75
CA HIS A 455 41.81 -26.45 45.86
C HIS A 455 41.81 -25.08 46.60
N ARG A 456 40.61 -24.47 46.54
CA ARG A 456 39.85 -23.78 47.62
C ARG A 456 40.42 -22.52 48.30
N SER A 457 39.52 -21.51 48.34
CA SER A 457 39.32 -20.59 49.49
C SER A 457 40.41 -19.53 49.75
N SER A 458 40.16 -18.42 50.47
CA SER A 458 38.91 -17.65 50.74
C SER A 458 39.26 -16.34 51.47
N LYS A 459 38.36 -15.34 51.45
CA LYS A 459 38.40 -14.05 52.21
C LYS A 459 39.43 -13.03 51.63
N ALA A 460 39.22 -11.71 51.57
CA ALA A 460 38.45 -10.74 52.39
C ALA A 460 39.13 -10.44 53.76
N ALA A 461 39.09 -9.24 54.35
CA ALA A 461 38.55 -7.92 53.99
C ALA A 461 39.41 -6.83 54.73
N SER A 462 39.10 -5.55 55.00
CA SER A 462 37.96 -4.63 54.76
C SER A 462 38.39 -3.21 55.21
N SER A 463 37.87 -2.13 54.62
CA SER A 463 37.88 -0.79 55.27
C SER A 463 36.66 0.08 54.90
N ALA A 464 35.82 0.37 55.88
CA ALA A 464 34.80 1.44 55.90
C ALA A 464 35.12 2.41 57.06
N PRO A 465 34.40 3.55 57.22
CA PRO A 465 33.27 3.60 58.17
C PRO A 465 32.17 4.62 57.70
N TYR A 466 31.21 5.19 58.46
CA TYR A 466 30.82 5.13 59.89
C TYR A 466 29.33 5.53 60.10
N LYS A 467 28.53 4.69 60.80
CA LYS A 467 27.38 5.05 61.67
C LYS A 467 26.15 5.83 61.09
N ASP A 468 24.99 5.92 61.78
CA ASP A 468 24.61 5.53 63.16
C ASP A 468 23.22 4.84 63.31
N ARG A 469 22.74 4.60 64.55
CA ARG A 469 21.58 3.77 64.96
C ARG A 469 20.41 4.51 65.65
N GLN A 470 19.20 3.92 65.63
CA GLN A 470 18.28 3.55 66.76
C GLN A 470 16.94 2.98 66.18
N THR A 471 16.44 1.78 66.51
CA THR A 471 15.50 1.34 67.61
C THR A 471 14.14 2.10 67.64
N ASP A 472 12.96 1.47 67.83
CA ASP A 472 12.60 0.46 68.84
C ASP A 472 11.37 -0.48 68.51
N HIS A 473 10.85 -1.25 69.50
CA HIS A 473 9.94 -2.43 69.45
C HIS A 473 8.40 -2.27 69.19
N SER A 474 7.77 -3.30 68.58
CA SER A 474 6.58 -4.11 69.05
C SER A 474 6.12 -5.13 67.96
N GLU A 475 5.95 -6.44 68.23
CA GLU A 475 4.73 -7.20 68.64
C GLU A 475 3.43 -6.90 67.82
N ARG A 476 2.64 -7.86 67.28
CA ARG A 476 2.42 -9.29 67.64
C ARG A 476 1.80 -10.19 66.51
N THR A 477 2.00 -11.52 66.63
CA THR A 477 1.15 -12.73 66.32
C THR A 477 -0.23 -12.63 65.61
N SER A 478 -0.77 -13.63 64.87
CA SER A 478 -0.30 -14.98 64.44
C SER A 478 -1.27 -15.76 63.50
N ALA A 479 -0.71 -16.45 62.49
CA ALA A 479 -0.96 -17.82 61.97
C ALA A 479 -2.33 -18.58 61.98
N CYS A 480 -2.63 -19.22 60.82
CA CYS A 480 -3.32 -20.53 60.61
C CYS A 480 -4.84 -20.63 60.91
N ASN A 481 -5.61 -21.67 60.48
CA ASN A 481 -5.26 -23.02 59.95
C ASN A 481 -6.26 -23.57 58.88
N CYS A 482 -6.00 -24.78 58.36
CA CYS A 482 -6.74 -25.49 57.29
C CYS A 482 -8.04 -26.22 57.74
N GLY A 483 -8.83 -26.69 56.75
CA GLY A 483 -9.95 -27.64 56.95
C GLY A 483 -10.36 -28.36 55.66
N SER A 484 -10.87 -29.60 55.75
CA SER A 484 -11.30 -30.45 54.61
C SER A 484 -12.73 -30.98 54.81
N GLY A 485 -13.42 -31.37 53.72
CA GLY A 485 -14.77 -31.95 53.77
C GLY A 485 -15.11 -32.71 52.48
N ASN A 486 -16.03 -33.69 52.55
CA ASN A 486 -16.31 -34.65 51.46
C ASN A 486 -17.78 -35.16 51.49
N GLY A 487 -18.29 -35.60 50.33
CA GLY A 487 -19.62 -36.23 50.14
C GLY A 487 -20.79 -35.25 49.82
N GLY A 488 -21.91 -35.69 49.22
CA GLY A 488 -22.14 -36.96 48.50
C GLY A 488 -23.59 -37.50 48.53
N GLY A 489 -24.24 -37.60 47.36
CA GLY A 489 -25.32 -38.58 47.07
C GLY A 489 -26.80 -38.12 47.17
N GLY A 490 -27.61 -38.59 46.20
CA GLY A 490 -29.09 -38.64 46.22
C GLY A 490 -29.86 -37.35 45.88
N GLY A 491 -31.08 -37.40 45.31
CA GLY A 491 -31.78 -38.54 44.70
C GLY A 491 -33.31 -38.39 44.65
N GLY A 492 -33.87 -38.34 43.43
CA GLY A 492 -35.33 -38.36 43.12
C GLY A 492 -36.14 -37.11 43.51
N ASP A 493 -37.43 -36.99 43.17
CA ASP A 493 -38.24 -37.53 42.05
C ASP A 493 -39.59 -36.75 42.03
N ASP A 494 -40.39 -36.86 40.95
CA ASP A 494 -41.82 -36.46 40.81
C ASP A 494 -42.15 -34.91 40.91
N ASP A 495 -43.18 -34.33 40.25
CA ASP A 495 -44.15 -34.87 39.28
C ASP A 495 -44.75 -33.81 38.30
N GLU A 496 -45.54 -34.30 37.34
CA GLU A 496 -46.42 -33.68 36.31
C GLU A 496 -46.73 -32.15 36.28
N SER A 497 -46.75 -31.58 35.07
CA SER A 497 -47.98 -30.95 34.50
C SER A 497 -47.91 -30.73 32.97
N ASP A 498 -49.07 -30.79 32.31
CA ASP A 498 -49.23 -30.94 30.86
C ASP A 498 -49.17 -29.61 30.05
N GLY A 499 -48.91 -29.68 28.73
CA GLY A 499 -48.75 -28.47 27.90
C GLY A 499 -48.44 -28.64 26.40
N GLY A 500 -48.97 -29.67 25.73
CA GLY A 500 -48.60 -29.99 24.34
C GLY A 500 -49.24 -29.11 23.24
N CYS A 501 -48.54 -29.00 22.10
CA CYS A 501 -49.11 -28.62 20.79
C CYS A 501 -48.35 -29.30 19.64
N GLN A 502 -49.07 -29.73 18.60
CA GLN A 502 -48.60 -30.72 17.61
C GLN A 502 -48.33 -30.12 16.21
N LEU A 503 -47.47 -30.79 15.45
CA LEU A 503 -47.30 -30.60 14.00
C LEU A 503 -48.33 -31.43 13.20
N PRO A 504 -48.92 -30.90 12.11
CA PRO A 504 -49.60 -31.68 11.08
C PRO A 504 -48.75 -31.83 9.78
N PRO A 505 -49.06 -32.80 8.89
CA PRO A 505 -48.17 -33.23 7.80
C PRO A 505 -48.58 -32.78 6.38
N ALA A 506 -47.81 -33.21 5.36
CA ALA A 506 -47.99 -32.90 3.94
C ALA A 506 -48.82 -33.93 3.14
N SER A 507 -49.37 -33.52 1.98
CA SER A 507 -50.00 -34.45 1.00
C SER A 507 -50.03 -33.95 -0.46
N SER A 508 -49.85 -34.90 -1.40
CA SER A 508 -50.35 -35.01 -2.80
C SER A 508 -50.44 -33.82 -3.78
N THR A 509 -49.70 -33.93 -4.89
CA THR A 509 -50.08 -33.53 -6.29
C THR A 509 -50.99 -34.61 -6.94
N PRO A 510 -51.53 -34.52 -8.20
CA PRO A 510 -51.17 -33.71 -9.40
C PRO A 510 -52.41 -33.19 -10.20
N PRO A 511 -52.46 -33.03 -11.57
CA PRO A 511 -51.49 -32.57 -12.60
C PRO A 511 -52.00 -31.42 -13.53
N ALA A 512 -51.10 -30.85 -14.36
CA ALA A 512 -51.36 -30.10 -15.63
C ALA A 512 -52.09 -28.73 -15.52
N GLN A 513 -51.90 -27.73 -16.42
CA GLN A 513 -51.62 -27.78 -17.87
C GLN A 513 -50.56 -26.76 -18.36
N LEU A 514 -49.99 -27.03 -19.54
CA LEU A 514 -49.22 -26.08 -20.36
C LEU A 514 -50.15 -25.23 -21.21
N HIS A 515 -50.02 -23.89 -21.16
CA HIS A 515 -50.62 -23.01 -22.16
C HIS A 515 -49.54 -22.35 -23.03
N ARG A 516 -49.59 -22.61 -24.34
CA ARG A 516 -48.97 -21.73 -25.34
C ARG A 516 -49.85 -20.48 -25.51
N GLY A 517 -49.23 -19.31 -25.63
CA GLY A 517 -49.84 -18.08 -26.11
C GLY A 517 -48.96 -17.47 -27.20
N SER A 518 -49.57 -17.04 -28.31
CA SER A 518 -48.84 -16.60 -29.52
C SER A 518 -48.72 -15.09 -29.65
N SER A 519 -47.77 -14.70 -30.49
CA SER A 519 -47.47 -13.37 -31.02
C SER A 519 -48.66 -12.42 -31.34
N HIS A 520 -48.53 -11.18 -30.88
CA HIS A 520 -48.87 -9.95 -31.60
C HIS A 520 -47.70 -8.98 -31.30
N ILE A 521 -46.98 -8.34 -32.24
CA ILE A 521 -47.34 -7.63 -33.49
C ILE A 521 -48.28 -6.46 -33.22
N PHE A 522 -47.69 -5.25 -33.23
CA PHE A 522 -48.38 -3.99 -33.48
C PHE A 522 -47.54 -3.18 -34.47
N ARG A 523 -48.13 -2.73 -35.59
CA ARG A 523 -47.48 -1.87 -36.60
C ARG A 523 -48.53 -1.17 -37.48
N SER A 524 -48.68 0.13 -37.32
CA SER A 524 -49.50 1.06 -38.12
C SER A 524 -49.14 2.50 -37.66
N GLU A 525 -49.09 3.56 -38.47
CA GLU A 525 -49.01 3.69 -39.94
C GLU A 525 -48.24 4.99 -40.28
N ARG A 526 -47.37 4.98 -41.31
CA ARG A 526 -47.49 5.71 -42.61
C ARG A 526 -47.71 7.24 -42.56
N ASP A 527 -46.87 7.95 -43.32
CA ASP A 527 -47.30 8.79 -44.45
C ASP A 527 -46.15 8.93 -45.47
N ASP A 528 -46.41 9.57 -46.63
CA ASP A 528 -45.57 9.61 -47.86
C ASP A 528 -44.26 10.45 -47.73
N GLY A 529 -43.29 10.45 -48.66
CA GLY A 529 -43.25 9.98 -50.06
C GLY A 529 -41.81 9.85 -50.66
N PRO A 530 -41.64 9.76 -52.00
CA PRO A 530 -40.51 9.00 -52.60
C PRO A 530 -39.44 9.79 -53.40
N ILE A 531 -38.34 9.11 -53.78
CA ILE A 531 -37.64 9.20 -55.09
C ILE A 531 -36.69 7.99 -55.32
N HIS A 532 -36.32 7.72 -56.58
CA HIS A 532 -35.56 6.58 -57.14
C HIS A 532 -34.20 6.24 -56.49
N GLY A 533 -33.59 5.04 -56.67
CA GLY A 533 -34.05 3.80 -57.35
C GLY A 533 -32.90 2.95 -57.97
N SER A 534 -33.20 1.68 -58.33
CA SER A 534 -32.37 0.69 -59.09
C SER A 534 -31.13 0.07 -58.40
N SER A 535 -30.62 -1.13 -58.74
CA SER A 535 -31.24 -2.37 -59.28
C SER A 535 -30.24 -3.55 -59.36
N ILE A 536 -30.71 -4.81 -59.17
CA ILE A 536 -30.10 -6.09 -59.66
C ILE A 536 -28.77 -6.51 -58.96
N GLY A 537 -28.48 -7.81 -58.72
CA GLY A 537 -29.23 -9.02 -59.05
C GLY A 537 -28.74 -10.32 -58.39
N THR A 538 -29.42 -11.43 -58.68
CA THR A 538 -29.29 -12.78 -58.08
C THR A 538 -28.44 -13.74 -58.92
N THR A 539 -27.94 -14.82 -58.29
CA THR A 539 -27.65 -16.13 -58.95
C THR A 539 -27.70 -17.25 -57.89
N THR A 540 -28.16 -18.45 -58.26
CA THR A 540 -28.54 -19.53 -57.33
C THR A 540 -28.14 -20.93 -57.83
N ILE A 541 -27.38 -21.72 -57.05
CA ILE A 541 -27.18 -23.18 -57.17
C ILE A 541 -26.89 -23.75 -55.75
N GLY A 542 -27.32 -24.94 -55.31
CA GLY A 542 -28.25 -25.90 -55.93
C GLY A 542 -28.05 -27.38 -55.54
N GLY A 543 -28.45 -27.81 -54.33
CA GLY A 543 -28.65 -29.23 -53.95
C GLY A 543 -27.39 -30.06 -53.58
N SER A 544 -27.49 -31.36 -53.20
CA SER A 544 -28.55 -32.12 -52.49
C SER A 544 -28.08 -33.55 -52.11
N LEU A 545 -28.56 -34.12 -50.99
CA LEU A 545 -28.49 -35.56 -50.59
C LEU A 545 -27.07 -36.16 -50.35
N THR A 546 -26.84 -37.30 -49.67
CA THR A 546 -27.69 -38.40 -49.12
C THR A 546 -27.15 -38.88 -47.74
N LYS A 547 -27.90 -39.74 -47.03
CA LYS A 547 -27.43 -40.51 -45.84
C LYS A 547 -26.87 -41.89 -46.23
N SER A 548 -26.04 -42.48 -45.35
CA SER A 548 -25.84 -43.93 -45.23
C SER A 548 -25.75 -44.35 -43.74
N GLN A 549 -25.90 -45.65 -43.43
CA GLN A 549 -25.89 -46.20 -42.08
C GLN A 549 -24.99 -47.45 -41.97
N SER A 550 -24.18 -47.53 -40.91
CA SER A 550 -23.69 -48.78 -40.29
C SER A 550 -23.02 -48.41 -38.95
N THR A 551 -23.61 -48.66 -37.78
CA THR A 551 -23.58 -49.93 -37.02
C THR A 551 -22.17 -50.43 -36.68
N GLY A 552 -21.68 -50.04 -35.50
CA GLY A 552 -20.46 -50.52 -34.85
C GLY A 552 -20.38 -49.95 -33.44
N ALA A 553 -20.05 -50.77 -32.43
CA ALA A 553 -20.22 -50.42 -31.02
C ALA A 553 -18.91 -49.99 -30.32
N GLY A 554 -19.04 -49.21 -29.23
CA GLY A 554 -17.94 -48.78 -28.38
C GLY A 554 -17.44 -47.36 -28.68
N GLY A 555 -17.49 -46.36 -27.79
CA GLY A 555 -18.13 -46.33 -26.47
C GLY A 555 -17.26 -45.78 -25.35
N TYR A 556 -16.79 -44.53 -25.45
CA TYR A 556 -16.63 -43.61 -24.30
C TYR A 556 -16.62 -42.16 -24.81
N GLY A 557 -17.50 -41.31 -24.25
CA GLY A 557 -17.76 -39.97 -24.79
C GLY A 557 -16.80 -38.90 -24.29
N ARG A 558 -16.37 -38.01 -25.19
CA ARG A 558 -15.57 -36.81 -24.88
C ARG A 558 -16.33 -35.55 -25.31
N VAL A 559 -16.88 -34.80 -24.35
CA VAL A 559 -17.54 -33.50 -24.56
C VAL A 559 -16.76 -32.47 -23.73
N HIS A 560 -15.70 -31.85 -24.24
CA HIS A 560 -15.66 -30.83 -25.30
C HIS A 560 -16.24 -29.47 -24.86
N CYS A 561 -15.47 -28.74 -24.05
CA CYS A 561 -15.67 -27.30 -23.85
C CYS A 561 -14.88 -26.54 -24.92
N SER A 562 -15.54 -25.65 -25.68
CA SER A 562 -14.87 -24.88 -26.73
C SER A 562 -15.66 -23.63 -27.14
N VAL A 563 -15.25 -22.47 -26.62
CA VAL A 563 -15.35 -21.19 -27.34
C VAL A 563 -14.09 -20.37 -27.09
N MET A 564 -13.16 -20.37 -28.06
CA MET A 564 -12.22 -19.27 -28.25
C MET A 564 -12.21 -18.89 -29.74
N GLY A 565 -12.28 -17.59 -30.01
CA GLY A 565 -12.36 -17.06 -31.37
C GLY A 565 -11.03 -17.18 -32.11
N LYS A 566 -11.09 -17.49 -33.41
CA LYS A 566 -9.91 -17.55 -34.29
C LYS A 566 -9.60 -16.16 -34.87
N ILE A 567 -8.47 -15.58 -34.49
CA ILE A 567 -7.77 -14.60 -35.33
C ILE A 567 -6.81 -15.38 -36.24
N LYS A 568 -6.63 -14.93 -37.49
CA LYS A 568 -5.78 -15.59 -38.49
C LYS A 568 -4.46 -14.83 -38.63
N ASP A 569 -3.34 -15.49 -38.35
CA ASP A 569 -2.04 -14.99 -38.75
C ASP A 569 -1.84 -15.07 -40.27
N ARG A 570 -1.03 -14.16 -40.81
CA ARG A 570 -0.45 -14.24 -42.17
C ARG A 570 1.08 -14.29 -42.03
N PRO A 571 1.79 -15.10 -42.83
CA PRO A 571 3.17 -15.47 -42.54
C PRO A 571 4.22 -14.55 -43.18
N GLY A 572 5.42 -14.54 -42.57
CA GLY A 572 6.64 -14.77 -43.33
C GLY A 572 7.60 -13.61 -43.58
N VAL A 573 8.45 -13.29 -42.59
CA VAL A 573 9.85 -12.85 -42.81
C VAL A 573 10.72 -13.49 -41.71
N PRO A 574 11.85 -14.16 -42.03
CA PRO A 574 12.76 -14.71 -41.03
C PRO A 574 14.06 -13.91 -40.89
N VAL A 575 14.23 -13.23 -39.74
CA VAL A 575 15.52 -12.94 -39.06
C VAL A 575 15.26 -13.01 -37.56
#